data_AF-A0A914GAQ8-F1
#
_entry.id   AF-A0A914GAQ8-F1
#
_cell.length_a   1.000
_cell.length_b   1.000
_cell.length_c   1.000
_cell.angle_alpha   90.00
_cell.angle_beta   90.00
_cell.angle_gamma   90.00
#
_symmetry.space_group_name_H-M   'P 1'
#
loop_
_entity.id
_entity.type
_entity.pdbx_description
1 polymer ?
#
loop_
_entity_poly.entity_id
_entity_poly.type
_entity_poly.pdbx_seq_one_letter_code
_entity_poly.pdbx_strand_id
1 'polypeptide(L)'
;MGSPIARKAILGGACVDTGEQVGPPITGLIDTFVGVAGANFGSFLCVLPFGSCNMNNGMNCGSRFLADTNSAVRYEGAKIFTIYSHNDDKVGFIACGRKTSEIPGQNQAFEKAGMNHDQVIFDTIPLQYNLVTHGHA
;
A
#
# COMPACT_ATOMS: atom_id res chain seq x y z
N MET A 1 1.43 -6.61 3.28
CA MET A 1 0.01 -6.17 3.10
C MET A 1 -0.39 -4.85 3.80
N GLY A 2 0.33 -4.33 4.80
CA GLY A 2 -0.15 -3.21 5.64
C GLY A 2 -0.21 -1.80 5.00
N SER A 3 0.37 -1.61 3.80
CA SER A 3 0.43 -0.31 3.11
C SER A 3 -0.90 0.47 3.09
N PRO A 4 -2.03 -0.06 2.58
CA PRO A 4 -3.30 0.68 2.55
C PRO A 4 -3.83 1.09 3.94
N ILE A 5 -3.49 0.34 5.01
CA ILE A 5 -3.86 0.70 6.38
C ILE A 5 -3.08 1.93 6.83
N ALA A 6 -1.76 1.95 6.63
CA ALA A 6 -0.93 3.12 6.92
C ALA A 6 -1.36 4.33 6.09
N ARG A 7 -1.69 4.10 4.81
CA ARG A 7 -2.24 5.14 3.93
C ARG A 7 -3.55 5.70 4.50
N LYS A 8 -4.48 4.89 5.02
CA LYS A 8 -5.69 5.43 5.66
C LYS A 8 -5.36 6.25 6.92
N ALA A 9 -4.42 5.80 7.74
CA ALA A 9 -3.99 6.54 8.91
C ALA A 9 -3.39 7.92 8.56
N ILE A 10 -2.64 8.01 7.45
CA ILE A 10 -2.05 9.27 6.98
C ILE A 10 -3.10 10.20 6.39
N LEU A 11 -4.04 9.64 5.59
CA LEU A 11 -5.14 10.39 4.99
C LEU A 11 -6.08 10.95 6.06
N GLY A 12 -6.27 10.22 7.16
CA GLY A 12 -7.20 10.57 8.23
C GLY A 12 -8.66 10.49 7.78
N GLY A 13 -9.49 11.35 8.38
CA GLY A 13 -10.92 11.43 8.15
C GLY A 13 -11.70 10.26 8.77
N ALA A 14 -12.87 9.99 8.20
CA ALA A 14 -13.79 8.97 8.68
C ALA A 14 -13.37 7.56 8.21
N CYS A 15 -13.48 6.55 9.08
CA CYS A 15 -13.44 5.14 8.72
C CYS A 15 -14.60 4.82 7.76
N VAL A 16 -14.33 4.06 6.69
CA VAL A 16 -15.32 3.81 5.63
C VAL A 16 -16.49 2.92 6.08
N ASP A 17 -16.27 2.12 7.11
CA ASP A 17 -17.18 1.13 7.65
C ASP A 17 -18.03 1.68 8.80
N THR A 18 -17.41 2.30 9.79
CA THR A 18 -18.06 2.76 11.03
C THR A 18 -18.31 4.27 11.09
N GLY A 19 -17.58 5.06 10.30
CA GLY A 19 -17.61 6.52 10.33
C GLY A 19 -16.81 7.16 11.48
N GLU A 20 -16.14 6.36 12.32
CA GLU A 20 -15.27 6.90 13.38
C GLU A 20 -14.14 7.74 12.80
N GLN A 21 -13.74 8.78 13.54
CA GLN A 21 -12.72 9.73 13.09
C GLN A 21 -11.34 9.26 13.50
N VAL A 22 -10.49 8.96 12.52
CA VAL A 22 -9.07 8.66 12.73
C VAL A 22 -8.29 9.93 13.13
N GLY A 23 -8.80 11.10 12.72
CA GLY A 23 -8.20 12.40 12.97
C GLY A 23 -7.97 13.19 11.68
N PRO A 24 -7.38 14.40 11.78
CA PRO A 24 -7.00 15.18 10.60
C PRO A 24 -5.86 14.48 9.82
N PRO A 25 -5.70 14.78 8.51
CA PRO A 25 -4.59 14.26 7.72
C PRO A 25 -3.24 14.67 8.32
N ILE A 26 -2.27 13.74 8.32
CA ILE A 26 -0.92 13.98 8.85
C ILE A 26 0.16 14.02 7.76
N THR A 27 -0.24 14.15 6.48
CA THR A 27 0.66 14.22 5.31
C THR A 27 1.86 15.12 5.51
N GLY A 28 1.65 16.32 6.08
CA GLY A 28 2.72 17.31 6.29
C GLY A 28 3.76 16.92 7.34
N LEU A 29 3.53 15.84 8.09
CA LEU A 29 4.44 15.30 9.10
C LEU A 29 5.27 14.12 8.56
N ILE A 30 4.97 13.62 7.36
CA ILE A 30 5.64 12.45 6.79
C ILE A 30 6.65 12.91 5.73
N ASP A 31 7.94 12.79 6.04
CA ASP A 31 9.01 13.02 5.04
C ASP A 31 8.96 11.95 3.96
N THR A 32 9.13 10.68 4.34
CA THR A 32 9.24 9.57 3.39
C THR A 32 8.31 8.42 3.77
N PHE A 33 7.51 7.96 2.80
CA PHE A 33 6.68 6.76 2.87
C PHE A 33 7.25 5.66 1.98
N VAL A 34 7.39 4.45 2.52
CA VAL A 34 7.84 3.26 1.77
C VAL A 34 6.79 2.16 1.90
N GLY A 35 6.07 1.89 0.81
CA GLY A 35 5.12 0.78 0.72
C GLY A 35 5.83 -0.51 0.33
N VAL A 36 5.85 -1.52 1.21
CA VAL A 36 6.50 -2.81 0.96
C VAL A 36 5.45 -3.90 0.83
N ALA A 37 5.37 -4.54 -0.34
CA ALA A 37 4.39 -5.57 -0.65
C ALA A 37 2.96 -5.15 -0.22
N GLY A 38 2.54 -3.97 -0.70
CA GLY A 38 1.29 -3.32 -0.33
C GLY A 38 0.10 -3.81 -1.16
N ALA A 39 -1.06 -4.03 -0.56
CA ALA A 39 -2.29 -4.36 -1.29
C ALA A 39 -3.06 -3.09 -1.70
N ASN A 40 -2.38 -2.10 -2.30
CA ASN A 40 -2.94 -0.76 -2.56
C ASN A 40 -4.08 -0.78 -3.59
N PHE A 41 -4.02 -1.68 -4.57
CA PHE A 41 -5.10 -1.96 -5.52
C PHE A 41 -5.71 -3.37 -5.34
N GLY A 42 -5.50 -3.94 -4.15
CA GLY A 42 -6.01 -5.26 -3.77
C GLY A 42 -4.95 -6.35 -3.80
N SER A 43 -5.41 -7.58 -3.68
CA SER A 43 -4.58 -8.80 -3.73
C SER A 43 -5.22 -9.84 -4.65
N PHE A 44 -4.40 -10.63 -5.34
CA PHE A 44 -4.89 -11.75 -6.15
C PHE A 44 -5.57 -12.84 -5.29
N LEU A 45 -5.32 -12.90 -3.98
CA LEU A 45 -6.03 -13.79 -3.06
C LEU A 45 -7.45 -13.30 -2.75
N CYS A 46 -7.75 -12.03 -3.01
CA CYS A 46 -9.04 -11.41 -2.72
C CYS A 46 -10.03 -11.44 -3.90
N VAL A 47 -10.05 -12.54 -4.68
CA VAL A 47 -11.05 -12.73 -5.75
C VAL A 47 -12.47 -12.89 -5.17
N LEU A 48 -12.59 -13.61 -4.06
CA LEU A 48 -13.87 -13.83 -3.37
C LEU A 48 -13.99 -12.91 -2.14
N PRO A 49 -15.11 -12.21 -1.95
CA PRO A 49 -15.24 -11.19 -0.91
C PRO A 49 -15.63 -11.79 0.45
N PHE A 50 -14.68 -12.39 1.17
CA PHE A 50 -14.88 -12.91 2.53
C PHE A 50 -13.75 -12.46 3.47
N GLY A 51 -14.05 -12.35 4.77
CA GLY A 51 -13.06 -11.96 5.78
C GLY A 51 -12.35 -10.64 5.45
N SER A 52 -11.02 -10.66 5.41
CA SER A 52 -10.18 -9.51 5.07
C SER A 52 -10.28 -9.07 3.60
N CYS A 53 -11.00 -9.79 2.75
CA CYS A 53 -11.26 -9.47 1.35
C CYS A 53 -12.67 -8.88 1.10
N ASN A 54 -13.40 -8.45 2.13
CA ASN A 54 -14.74 -7.91 1.95
C ASN A 54 -14.78 -6.57 1.17
N MET A 55 -15.96 -6.22 0.65
CA MET A 55 -16.18 -5.03 -0.20
C MET A 55 -16.28 -3.71 0.57
N ASN A 56 -16.26 -3.72 1.91
CA ASN A 56 -16.35 -2.51 2.72
C ASN A 56 -14.94 -2.05 3.15
N ASN A 57 -14.34 -2.75 4.11
CA ASN A 57 -13.03 -2.43 4.69
C ASN A 57 -11.92 -3.43 4.33
N GLY A 58 -12.15 -4.30 3.33
CA GLY A 58 -11.22 -5.34 2.92
C GLY A 58 -10.28 -4.96 1.78
N MET A 59 -9.44 -5.93 1.40
CA MET A 59 -8.41 -5.81 0.36
C MET A 59 -8.86 -6.33 -1.02
N ASN A 60 -10.17 -6.43 -1.26
CA ASN A 60 -10.70 -6.64 -2.60
C ASN A 60 -10.56 -5.34 -3.41
N CYS A 61 -10.20 -5.45 -4.69
CA CYS A 61 -9.96 -4.31 -5.56
C CYS A 61 -11.12 -3.30 -5.63
N GLY A 62 -12.36 -3.77 -5.47
CA GLY A 62 -13.56 -2.93 -5.49
C GLY A 62 -14.03 -2.50 -4.10
N SER A 63 -13.24 -2.70 -3.04
CA SER A 63 -13.66 -2.32 -1.70
C SER A 63 -13.75 -0.81 -1.53
N ARG A 64 -14.69 -0.35 -0.68
CA ARG A 64 -14.81 1.07 -0.33
C ARG A 64 -13.53 1.63 0.30
N PHE A 65 -12.82 0.81 1.07
CA PHE A 65 -11.55 1.18 1.69
C PHE A 65 -10.43 1.44 0.70
N LEU A 66 -10.25 0.57 -0.30
CA LEU A 66 -9.25 0.82 -1.34
C LEU A 66 -9.69 1.96 -2.27
N ALA A 67 -11.00 2.15 -2.50
CA ALA A 67 -11.49 3.33 -3.22
C ALA A 67 -11.19 4.64 -2.48
N ASP A 68 -11.40 4.67 -1.16
CA ASP A 68 -11.13 5.83 -0.29
C ASP A 68 -9.63 6.19 -0.30
N THR A 69 -8.76 5.23 0.00
CA THR A 69 -7.30 5.46 0.01
C THR A 69 -6.71 5.78 -1.37
N ASN A 70 -7.38 5.42 -2.47
CA ASN A 70 -6.95 5.79 -3.82
C ASN A 70 -7.68 7.02 -4.39
N SER A 71 -8.53 7.69 -3.60
CA SER A 71 -9.27 8.89 -4.03
C SER A 71 -8.41 10.16 -4.07
N ALA A 72 -7.29 10.15 -3.35
CA ALA A 72 -6.31 11.22 -3.32
C ALA A 72 -4.93 10.70 -3.76
N VAL A 73 -4.10 11.59 -4.27
CA VAL A 73 -2.74 11.27 -4.73
C VAL A 73 -1.71 12.03 -3.91
N ARG A 74 -0.55 11.40 -3.68
CA ARG A 74 0.62 11.99 -3.02
C ARG A 74 0.39 12.50 -1.58
N TYR A 75 -0.60 11.99 -0.88
CA TYR A 75 -0.86 12.38 0.50
C TYR A 75 -0.01 11.56 1.51
N GLU A 76 0.67 10.52 1.05
CA GLU A 76 1.41 9.60 1.90
C GLU A 76 2.68 10.22 2.51
N GLY A 77 3.24 11.25 1.88
CA GLY A 77 4.41 11.98 2.36
C GLY A 77 5.10 12.78 1.26
N ALA A 78 6.19 13.47 1.60
CA ALA A 78 6.97 14.24 0.62
C ALA A 78 7.63 13.35 -0.44
N LYS A 79 8.15 12.19 -0.03
CA LYS A 79 8.70 11.13 -0.88
C LYS A 79 7.92 9.83 -0.71
N ILE A 80 7.61 9.18 -1.82
CA ILE A 80 6.78 7.97 -1.84
C ILE A 80 7.48 6.92 -2.68
N PHE A 81 7.79 5.78 -2.07
CA PHE A 81 8.44 4.66 -2.71
C PHE A 81 7.61 3.39 -2.54
N THR A 82 7.74 2.47 -3.49
CA THR A 82 7.14 1.14 -3.36
C THR A 82 8.14 0.04 -3.68
N ILE A 83 8.12 -1.06 -2.94
CA ILE A 83 8.93 -2.25 -3.19
C ILE A 83 7.97 -3.44 -3.36
N TYR A 84 8.07 -4.16 -4.47
CA TYR A 84 7.19 -5.30 -4.77
C TYR A 84 7.87 -6.31 -5.70
N SER A 85 7.29 -7.50 -5.84
CA SER A 85 7.87 -8.60 -6.62
C SER A 85 6.86 -9.24 -7.55
N HIS A 86 7.35 -9.77 -8.68
CA HIS A 86 6.57 -10.60 -9.59
C HIS A 86 6.08 -11.91 -8.95
N ASN A 87 6.84 -12.40 -7.96
CA ASN A 87 6.61 -13.69 -7.29
C ASN A 87 5.96 -13.55 -5.91
N ASP A 88 5.40 -12.37 -5.59
CA ASP A 88 4.66 -12.17 -4.34
C ASP A 88 3.44 -13.12 -4.29
N ASP A 89 3.48 -14.07 -3.37
CA ASP A 89 2.53 -15.17 -3.23
C ASP A 89 1.34 -14.84 -2.31
N LYS A 90 1.25 -13.60 -1.79
CA LYS A 90 0.12 -13.16 -0.93
C LYS A 90 -0.63 -11.97 -1.51
N VAL A 91 0.06 -10.95 -1.98
CA VAL A 91 -0.53 -9.78 -2.65
C VAL A 91 -0.57 -9.98 -4.15
N GLY A 92 0.43 -10.65 -4.73
CA GLY A 92 0.54 -10.82 -6.18
C GLY A 92 1.09 -9.57 -6.85
N PHE A 93 1.61 -9.74 -8.06
CA PHE A 93 2.09 -8.61 -8.87
C PHE A 93 0.95 -7.81 -9.50
N ILE A 94 -0.04 -8.50 -10.05
CA ILE A 94 -1.21 -7.92 -10.70
C ILE A 94 -2.48 -8.48 -10.07
N ALA A 95 -3.43 -7.60 -9.75
CA ALA A 95 -4.81 -7.95 -9.46
C ALA A 95 -5.73 -6.94 -10.14
N CYS A 96 -6.85 -7.42 -10.69
CA CYS A 96 -7.86 -6.55 -11.30
C CYS A 96 -7.29 -5.63 -12.41
N GLY A 97 -6.30 -6.13 -13.17
CA GLY A 97 -5.64 -5.40 -14.26
C GLY A 97 -4.67 -4.30 -13.82
N ARG A 98 -4.32 -4.23 -12.52
CA ARG A 98 -3.41 -3.22 -11.97
C ARG A 98 -2.30 -3.85 -11.16
N LYS A 99 -1.14 -3.19 -11.12
CA LYS A 99 -0.10 -3.53 -10.15
C LYS A 99 -0.62 -3.26 -8.76
N THR A 100 -0.63 -4.29 -7.94
CA THR A 100 -1.27 -4.30 -6.62
C THR A 100 -0.61 -3.33 -5.65
N SER A 101 0.72 -3.24 -5.69
CA SER A 101 1.55 -2.49 -4.73
C SER A 101 1.91 -1.08 -5.15
N GLU A 102 1.59 -0.66 -6.37
CA GLU A 102 1.82 0.73 -6.79
C GLU A 102 0.94 1.71 -6.00
N ILE A 103 1.44 2.94 -5.85
CA ILE A 103 0.75 4.07 -5.26
C ILE A 103 0.72 5.19 -6.32
N PRO A 104 -0.46 5.75 -6.64
CA PRO A 104 -0.56 6.87 -7.58
C PRO A 104 0.33 8.05 -7.21
N GLY A 105 1.18 8.45 -8.16
CA GLY A 105 2.09 9.57 -7.98
C GLY A 105 3.33 9.26 -7.12
N GLN A 106 3.65 7.99 -6.88
CA GLN A 106 4.91 7.59 -6.23
C GLN A 106 6.13 8.14 -6.97
N ASN A 107 7.20 8.44 -6.22
CA ASN A 107 8.46 8.92 -6.76
C ASN A 107 9.23 7.83 -7.51
N GLN A 108 9.26 6.60 -6.98
CA GLN A 108 9.94 5.47 -7.63
C GLN A 108 9.38 4.11 -7.18
N ALA A 109 9.37 3.14 -8.09
CA ALA A 109 9.10 1.73 -7.81
C ALA A 109 10.41 0.92 -7.82
N PHE A 110 10.53 -0.04 -6.90
CA PHE A 110 11.60 -1.02 -6.85
C PHE A 110 11.01 -2.41 -7.05
N GLU A 111 10.96 -2.84 -8.30
CA GLU A 111 10.50 -4.16 -8.67
C GLU A 111 11.60 -5.20 -8.41
N LYS A 112 11.22 -6.32 -7.79
CA LYS A 112 12.09 -7.47 -7.54
C LYS A 112 11.64 -8.66 -8.38
N ALA A 113 12.60 -9.52 -8.71
CA ALA A 113 12.33 -10.80 -9.36
C ALA A 113 12.63 -11.93 -8.37
N GLY A 114 11.79 -12.97 -8.36
CA GLY A 114 12.03 -14.20 -7.60
C GLY A 114 11.78 -14.12 -6.10
N MET A 115 11.38 -12.97 -5.55
CA MET A 115 11.07 -12.83 -4.12
C MET A 115 9.59 -13.14 -3.86
N ASN A 116 9.31 -14.03 -2.90
CA ASN A 116 7.96 -14.18 -2.34
C ASN A 116 7.59 -13.00 -1.42
N HIS A 117 6.37 -13.00 -0.86
CA HIS A 117 5.89 -11.86 -0.06
C HIS A 117 6.80 -11.52 1.12
N ASP A 118 7.22 -12.55 1.86
CA ASP A 118 8.01 -12.37 3.07
C ASP A 118 9.45 -11.95 2.73
N GLN A 119 10.02 -12.46 1.64
CA GLN A 119 11.33 -12.04 1.14
C GLN A 119 11.34 -10.57 0.71
N VAL A 120 10.27 -10.08 0.05
CA VAL A 120 10.18 -8.64 -0.26
C VAL A 120 10.24 -7.81 1.02
N ILE A 121 9.63 -8.27 2.12
CA ILE A 121 9.63 -7.56 3.40
C ILE A 121 10.99 -7.64 4.10
N PHE A 122 11.57 -8.84 4.23
CA PHE A 122 12.73 -9.07 5.07
C PHE A 122 14.07 -8.91 4.34
N ASP A 123 14.15 -9.30 3.07
CA ASP A 123 15.42 -9.27 2.31
C ASP A 123 15.71 -7.87 1.73
N THR A 124 14.71 -6.97 1.73
CA THR A 124 14.89 -5.58 1.25
C THR A 124 15.06 -4.56 2.37
N ILE A 125 15.24 -4.98 3.63
CA ILE A 125 15.45 -4.08 4.77
C ILE A 125 16.55 -3.03 4.51
N PRO A 126 17.73 -3.36 3.94
CA PRO A 126 18.74 -2.34 3.63
C PRO A 126 18.24 -1.26 2.67
N LEU A 127 17.46 -1.64 1.65
CA LEU A 127 16.86 -0.69 0.73
C LEU A 127 15.79 0.17 1.42
N GLN A 128 14.93 -0.43 2.26
CA GLN A 128 13.93 0.29 3.04
C GLN A 128 14.59 1.35 3.93
N TYR A 129 15.68 0.98 4.61
CA TYR A 129 16.46 1.89 5.45
C TYR A 129 17.07 3.05 4.65
N ASN A 130 17.70 2.78 3.50
CA ASN A 130 18.26 3.83 2.64
C ASN A 130 17.17 4.81 2.18
N LEU A 131 16.03 4.28 1.75
CA LEU A 131 14.92 5.12 1.29
C LEU A 131 14.38 6.01 2.41
N VAL A 132 14.16 5.50 3.61
CA VAL A 132 13.64 6.31 4.73
C VAL A 132 14.67 7.32 5.23
N THR A 133 15.96 6.97 5.23
CA THR A 133 17.02 7.82 5.83
C THR A 133 17.54 8.88 4.84
N HIS A 134 17.64 8.52 3.56
CA HIS A 134 18.29 9.35 2.54
C HIS A 134 17.33 9.77 1.43
N GLY A 135 16.18 9.11 1.30
CA GLY A 135 15.17 9.41 0.28
C GLY A 135 15.62 9.13 -1.15
N HIS A 136 16.55 8.19 -1.33
CA HIS A 136 16.99 7.62 -2.60
C HIS A 136 17.63 6.24 -2.32
N ALA A 137 17.78 5.42 -3.37
CA ALA A 137 18.37 4.09 -3.28
C ALA A 137 19.91 4.13 -3.23
#